data_AF-A0A969CXR4-F1
#
_entry.id   AF-A0A969CXR4-F1
#
_cell.length_a   1.000
_cell.length_b   1.000
_cell.length_c   1.000
_cell.angle_alpha   90.00
_cell.angle_beta   90.00
_cell.angle_gamma   90.00
#
_symmetry.space_group_name_H-M   'P 1'
#
loop_
_entity.id
_entity.type
_entity.pdbx_description
1 polymer ?
#
loop_
_entity_poly.entity_id
_entity_poly.type
_entity_poly.pdbx_seq_one_letter_code
_entity_poly.pdbx_strand_id
1 'polypeptide(L)' 'YAFRRDFLAQYANLAPTPLEACEGLEQLRVLEHGYTIAVSQTETAVPEINTPEDLIQAQSFITQKVAS' A
#
# COMPACT_ATOMS: atom_id res chain seq x y z
N TYR A 1 -3.08 -1.52 2.22
CA TYR A 1 -3.10 -1.36 3.69
C TYR A 1 -4.53 -1.30 4.20
N ALA A 2 -4.77 -1.71 5.44
CA ALA A 2 -6.05 -1.54 6.12
C ALA A 2 -5.81 -0.95 7.51
N PHE A 3 -6.59 0.07 7.88
CA PHE A 3 -6.43 0.79 9.14
C PHE A 3 -7.76 0.85 9.89
N ARG A 4 -7.71 0.79 11.23
CA ARG A 4 -8.83 1.22 12.07
C ARG A 4 -8.95 2.74 11.95
N ARG A 5 -10.16 3.28 11.85
CA ARG A 5 -10.42 4.72 11.71
C ARG A 5 -9.66 5.55 12.74
N ASP A 6 -9.81 5.21 14.02
CA ASP A 6 -9.23 5.99 15.12
C ASP A 6 -7.70 5.91 15.10
N PHE A 7 -7.15 4.75 14.72
CA PHE A 7 -5.70 4.60 14.54
C PHE A 7 -5.18 5.41 13.37
N LEU A 8 -5.91 5.51 12.25
CA LEU A 8 -5.49 6.33 11.10
C LEU A 8 -5.37 7.81 11.49
N ALA A 9 -6.32 8.32 12.27
CA ALA A 9 -6.25 9.68 12.81
C ALA A 9 -5.06 9.88 13.75
N GLN A 10 -4.75 8.88 14.59
CA GLN A 10 -3.57 8.92 15.45
C GLN A 10 -2.26 8.86 14.64
N TYR A 11 -2.17 7.95 13.68
CA TYR A 11 -1.01 7.73 12.82
C TYR A 11 -0.61 8.99 12.08
N ALA A 12 -1.58 9.73 11.53
CA ALA A 12 -1.35 11.02 10.86
C ALA A 12 -0.69 12.09 11.75
N ASN A 13 -0.80 11.95 13.08
CA ASN A 13 -0.23 12.87 14.06
C ASN A 13 1.07 12.35 14.70
N LEU A 14 1.53 11.13 14.37
CA LEU A 14 2.82 10.64 14.85
C LEU A 14 3.95 11.43 14.20
N ALA A 15 4.96 11.78 15.00
CA ALA A 15 6.16 12.42 14.51
C ALA A 15 6.90 11.50 13.53
N PRO A 16 7.56 12.02 12.48
CA PRO A 16 8.45 11.21 11.66
C PRO A 16 9.60 10.61 12.48
N THR A 17 10.09 9.45 12.06
CA THR A 17 11.12 8.71 12.80
C THR A 17 12.41 8.51 11.99
N PRO A 18 13.55 8.21 12.63
CA PRO A 18 14.82 8.05 11.94
C PRO A 18 14.81 6.99 10.83
N LEU A 19 14.18 5.83 11.03
CA LEU A 19 14.18 4.79 9.98
C LEU A 19 13.25 5.16 8.82
N GLU A 20 12.10 5.77 9.10
CA GLU A 20 11.25 6.32 8.04
C GLU A 20 12.04 7.29 7.15
N ALA A 21 12.78 8.23 7.75
CA ALA A 21 13.56 9.20 7.00
C ALA A 21 14.73 8.56 6.23
N CYS A 22 15.38 7.54 6.81
CA CYS A 22 16.50 6.86 6.19
C CYS A 22 16.09 5.99 4.99
N GLU A 23 14.94 5.31 5.09
CA GLU A 23 14.48 4.32 4.10
C GLU A 23 13.42 4.90 3.13
N GLY A 24 12.83 6.05 3.47
CA GLY A 24 11.70 6.61 2.74
C GLY A 24 10.42 5.77 2.89
N LEU A 25 10.28 5.03 3.98
CA LEU A 25 9.19 4.08 4.22
C LEU A 25 8.32 4.51 5.40
N GLU A 26 7.14 5.07 5.11
CA GLU A 26 6.21 5.60 6.12
C GLU A 26 5.78 4.56 7.16
N GLN A 27 5.63 3.29 6.77
CA GLN A 27 5.22 2.22 7.68
C GLN A 27 6.22 1.95 8.81
N LEU A 28 7.47 2.40 8.70
CA LEU A 28 8.45 2.30 9.77
C LEU A 28 8.11 3.21 10.96
N ARG A 29 7.45 4.35 10.70
CA ARG A 29 6.95 5.25 11.75
C ARG A 29 6.02 4.53 12.72
N VAL A 30 5.17 3.65 12.19
CA VAL A 30 4.24 2.82 12.97
C VAL A 30 5.03 1.89 13.91
N LEU A 31 6.06 1.22 13.39
CA LEU A 31 6.87 0.27 14.15
C LEU A 31 7.72 0.96 15.23
N GLU A 32 8.36 2.09 14.90
CA GLU A 32 9.21 2.83 15.82
C GLU A 32 8.43 3.49 16.98
N HIS A 33 7.14 3.80 16.77
CA HIS A 33 6.24 4.23 17.84
C HIS A 33 5.64 3.07 18.66
N GLY A 34 6.11 1.83 18.46
CA GLY A 34 5.73 0.67 19.25
C GLY A 34 4.42 0.00 18.84
N TYR A 35 3.86 0.35 17.69
CA TYR A 35 2.70 -0.35 17.14
C TYR A 35 3.13 -1.57 16.32
N THR A 36 2.16 -2.42 15.99
CA THR A 36 2.39 -3.63 15.19
C THR A 36 1.66 -3.53 13.85
N ILE A 37 2.24 -4.15 12.83
CA ILE A 37 1.63 -4.28 11.51
C ILE A 37 1.36 -5.77 11.28
N ALA A 38 0.09 -6.12 11.10
CA ALA A 38 -0.29 -7.45 10.68
C ALA A 38 -0.05 -7.60 9.16
N VAL A 39 0.61 -8.69 8.76
CA VAL A 39 0.91 -9.01 7.36
C VAL A 39 0.40 -10.41 7.06
N SER A 40 -0.18 -10.60 5.88
CA SER A 40 -0.61 -11.91 5.36
C SER A 40 -0.08 -12.09 3.95
N GLN A 41 0.20 -13.33 3.57
CA GLN A 41 0.56 -13.67 2.20
C GLN A 41 -0.67 -13.55 1.28
N THR A 42 -0.44 -13.16 0.04
CA THR A 42 -1.44 -13.14 -1.04
C THR A 42 -0.83 -13.80 -2.27
N GLU A 43 -1.62 -14.60 -2.97
CA GLU A 43 -1.20 -15.25 -4.23
C GLU A 43 -1.44 -14.35 -5.44
N THR A 44 -2.27 -13.32 -5.28
CA THR A 44 -2.66 -12.43 -6.38
C THR A 44 -1.94 -11.10 -6.26
N ALA A 45 -1.24 -10.71 -7.32
CA ALA A 45 -0.71 -9.36 -7.47
C ALA A 45 -1.84 -8.39 -7.89
N VAL A 46 -1.81 -7.19 -7.33
CA VAL A 46 -2.71 -6.11 -7.75
C VAL A 46 -2.08 -5.43 -8.97
N PRO A 47 -2.78 -5.31 -10.11
CA PRO A 47 -2.27 -4.56 -11.25
C PRO A 47 -2.07 -3.09 -10.86
N GLU A 48 -0.89 -2.55 -11.15
CA GLU A 48 -0.57 -1.13 -10.99
C GLU A 48 -0.35 -0.51 -12.37
N ILE A 49 -0.79 0.74 -12.55
CA ILE A 49 -0.64 1.47 -13.81
C ILE A 49 0.32 2.62 -13.55
N ASN A 50 1.60 2.40 -13.87
CA ASN A 50 2.66 3.37 -13.64
C ASN A 50 3.27 3.88 -14.96
N THR A 51 3.07 3.13 -16.05
CA THR A 51 3.56 3.43 -17.40
C THR A 51 2.44 3.39 -18.44
N PRO A 52 2.62 4.01 -19.62
CA PRO A 52 1.68 3.87 -20.73
C PRO A 52 1.42 2.40 -21.13
N GLU A 53 2.44 1.55 -21.02
CA GLU A 53 2.36 0.13 -21.32
C GLU A 53 1.46 -0.63 -20.32
N ASP A 54 1.53 -0.28 -19.04
CA ASP A 54 0.65 -0.87 -18.01
C ASP A 54 -0.82 -0.57 -18.30
N LEU A 55 -1.12 0.63 -18.82
CA LEU A 55 -2.48 1.02 -19.20
C LEU A 55 -3.01 0.14 -20.34
N ILE A 56 -2.19 -0.14 -21.35
CA ILE A 56 -2.55 -1.00 -22.48
C ILE A 56 -2.82 -2.44 -22.00
N GLN A 57 -1.99 -2.95 -21.09
CA GLN A 57 -2.19 -4.26 -20.48
C GLN A 57 -3.50 -4.30 -19.67
N ALA A 58 -3.75 -3.30 -18.83
CA ALA A 58 -4.97 -3.19 -18.04
C ALA A 58 -6.24 -3.14 -18.91
N GLN A 59 -6.22 -2.42 -20.04
CA GLN A 59 -7.33 -2.38 -20.99
C GLN A 59 -7.64 -3.75 -21.61
N SER A 60 -6.60 -4.55 -21.86
CA SER A 60 -6.75 -5.91 -22.39
C SER A 60 -7.41 -6.85 -21.37
N PHE A 61 -7.07 -6.71 -20.07
CA PHE A 61 -7.72 -7.45 -18.98
C PHE A 61 -9.22 -7.14 -18.84
N ILE A 62 -9.61 -5.86 -19.00
CA ILE A 62 -11.03 -5.46 -18.96
C ILE A 62 -11.80 -6.07 -20.12
N THR A 63 -11.23 -6.03 -21.32
CA THR A 63 -11.89 -6.53 -22.55
C THR A 63 -12.12 -8.06 -22.50
N GLN A 64 -11.19 -8.82 -21.91
CA GLN A 64 -11.34 -10.28 -21.73
C GLN A 64 -12.42 -10.64 -20.71
N LYS A 65 -12.54 -9.88 -19.60
CA LYS A 65 -13.54 -10.14 -18.56
C LYS A 65 -14.98 -9.83 -18.96
N VAL A 66 -15.20 -8.92 -19.92
CA VAL A 66 -16.55 -8.55 -20.40
C VAL A 66 -17.06 -9.52 -21.47
N ALA A 67 -16.16 -10.26 -22.13
CA ALA A 67 -16.50 -11.28 -23.12
C ALA A 67 -16.73 -12.69 -22.52
N SER A 68 -16.64 -12.82 -21.19
CA SER A 68 -16.86 -14.07 -20.41
C SER A 68 -18.16 -13.95 -19.61
#